data_AF-A0A7J4IBR1-F1
#
_entry.id   AF-A0A7J4IBR1-F1
#
_cell.length_a   1.000
_cell.length_b   1.000
_cell.length_c   1.000
_cell.angle_alpha   90.00
_cell.angle_beta   90.00
_cell.angle_gamma   90.00
#
_symmetry.space_group_name_H-M   'P 1'
#
loop_
_entity.id
_entity.type
_entity.pdbx_description
1 polymer ?
#
loop_
_entity_poly.entity_id
_entity_poly.type
_entity_poly.pdbx_seq_one_letter_code
_entity_poly.pdbx_strand_id
1 'polypeptide(L)'
;MAEIQVENIIVSFSVTSVLDLPRLAEILPDARYDPCDAPSVILQFPHPHSMAALSASGAVMVTGPKTMDEVQDVVKMVLNRLDVAGVEYVESPEVSV
;
A
#
# COMPACT_ATOMS: atom_id res chain seq x y z
N MET A 1 17.33 10.96 -30.19
CA MET A 1 17.04 9.69 -29.51
C MET A 1 15.99 10.01 -28.46
N ALA A 2 14.87 9.28 -28.40
CA ALA A 2 13.87 9.54 -27.37
C ALA A 2 14.36 8.90 -26.07
N GLU A 3 14.62 9.71 -25.04
CA GLU A 3 14.83 9.22 -23.69
C GLU A 3 13.47 8.85 -23.11
N ILE A 4 13.29 7.57 -22.79
CA ILE A 4 12.11 7.08 -22.09
C ILE A 4 12.42 7.19 -20.60
N GLN A 5 11.67 8.03 -19.89
CA GLN A 5 11.76 8.17 -18.44
C GLN A 5 10.50 7.60 -17.80
N VAL A 6 10.68 6.83 -16.73
CA VAL A 6 9.57 6.29 -15.94
C VAL A 6 9.09 7.39 -15.00
N GLU A 7 7.87 7.87 -15.25
CA GLU A 7 7.29 8.96 -14.46
C GLU A 7 6.63 8.46 -13.17
N ASN A 8 5.98 7.28 -13.23
CA ASN A 8 5.26 6.69 -12.11
C ASN A 8 5.09 5.18 -12.32
N ILE A 9 5.36 4.40 -11.28
CA ILE A 9 5.06 2.97 -11.21
C ILE A 9 3.87 2.79 -10.27
N ILE A 10 2.84 2.10 -10.77
CA ILE A 10 1.69 1.69 -9.98
C ILE A 10 1.83 0.19 -9.78
N VAL A 11 1.74 -0.25 -8.53
CA VAL A 11 1.85 -1.67 -8.18
C VAL A 11 0.65 -2.06 -7.35
N SER A 12 0.06 -3.20 -7.67
CA SER A 12 -1.02 -3.79 -6.88
C SER A 12 -0.63 -5.17 -6.38
N PHE A 13 -0.95 -5.45 -5.13
CA PHE A 13 -0.71 -6.76 -4.54
C PHE A 13 -1.75 -7.06 -3.47
N SER A 14 -1.99 -8.34 -3.18
CA SER A 14 -2.94 -8.75 -2.15
C SER A 14 -2.19 -9.36 -0.97
N VAL A 15 -2.46 -8.88 0.24
CA VAL A 15 -1.78 -9.33 1.47
C VAL A 15 -2.63 -10.31 2.28
N THR A 16 -3.96 -10.20 2.20
CA THR A 16 -4.89 -11.08 2.91
C THR A 16 -6.24 -11.09 2.18
N SER A 17 -7.18 -11.89 2.66
CA SER A 17 -8.54 -11.94 2.10
C SER A 17 -9.51 -10.95 2.76
N VAL A 18 -9.24 -10.53 4.01
CA VAL A 18 -10.11 -9.65 4.79
C VAL A 18 -9.28 -8.71 5.67
N LEU A 19 -9.49 -7.39 5.54
CA LEU A 19 -8.90 -6.36 6.41
C LEU A 19 -9.99 -5.56 7.13
N ASP A 20 -9.77 -5.31 8.42
CA ASP A 20 -10.59 -4.40 9.23
C ASP A 20 -10.06 -2.97 9.09
N LEU A 21 -10.60 -2.23 8.11
CA LEU A 21 -10.16 -0.88 7.78
C LEU A 21 -10.37 0.14 8.91
N PRO A 22 -11.53 0.18 9.61
CA PRO A 22 -11.70 1.05 10.78
C PRO A 22 -10.62 0.80 11.84
N ARG A 23 -10.36 -0.46 12.17
CA ARG A 23 -9.35 -0.83 13.16
C ARG A 23 -7.94 -0.42 12.73
N LEU A 24 -7.59 -0.60 11.46
CA LEU A 24 -6.31 -0.15 10.91
C LEU A 24 -6.14 1.36 11.05
N ALA A 25 -7.18 2.13 10.76
CA ALA A 25 -7.16 3.59 10.87
C ALA A 25 -7.07 4.09 12.32
N GLU A 26 -7.56 3.31 13.28
CA GLU A 26 -7.39 3.62 14.71
C GLU A 26 -5.98 3.31 15.23
N ILE A 27 -5.35 2.22 14.74
CA ILE A 27 -4.02 1.80 15.20
C ILE A 27 -2.91 2.62 14.52
N LEU A 28 -3.07 2.91 13.23
CA LEU A 28 -2.07 3.60 12.43
C LEU A 28 -2.33 5.12 12.44
N PRO A 29 -1.48 5.92 13.11
CA PRO A 29 -1.71 7.37 13.21
C PRO A 29 -1.52 8.11 11.88
N ASP A 30 -0.81 7.49 10.94
CA ASP A 30 -0.55 7.95 9.57
C ASP A 30 -1.58 7.43 8.55
N ALA A 31 -2.54 6.61 8.98
CA ALA A 31 -3.62 6.13 8.14
C ALA A 31 -4.79 7.11 8.07
N ARG A 32 -5.32 7.30 6.87
CA ARG A 32 -6.58 8.00 6.65
C ARG A 32 -7.63 7.02 6.17
N TYR A 33 -8.71 6.88 6.92
CA TYR A 33 -9.87 6.13 6.49
C TYR A 33 -10.71 6.96 5.51
N ASP A 34 -10.97 6.42 4.33
CA ASP A 34 -11.88 6.98 3.34
C ASP A 34 -13.16 6.11 3.29
N PRO A 35 -14.31 6.62 3.78
CA PRO A 35 -15.60 5.91 3.80
C PRO A 35 -16.40 6.02 2.49
N CYS A 36 -15.76 6.30 1.34
CA CYS A 36 -16.41 6.34 0.03
C CYS A 36 -17.14 5.03 -0.35
N ASP A 37 -17.79 4.98 -1.53
CA ASP A 37 -18.50 3.79 -2.03
C ASP A 37 -17.66 2.50 -1.99
N ALA A 38 -16.33 2.63 -2.02
CA ALA A 38 -15.38 1.57 -1.69
C ALA A 38 -14.51 2.02 -0.50
N PRO A 39 -14.74 1.50 0.72
CA PRO A 39 -13.98 1.91 1.88
C PRO A 39 -12.51 1.52 1.71
N SER A 40 -11.60 2.44 2.02
CA SER A 40 -10.17 2.22 1.93
C SER A 40 -9.39 2.94 3.02
N VAL A 41 -8.19 2.44 3.32
CA VAL A 41 -7.23 3.12 4.20
C VAL A 41 -6.07 3.62 3.34
N ILE A 42 -5.83 4.92 3.39
CA ILE A 42 -4.74 5.57 2.67
C ILE A 42 -3.58 5.81 3.62
N LEU A 43 -2.42 5.26 3.27
CA LEU A 43 -1.13 5.53 3.89
C LEU A 43 -0.31 6.42 2.96
N GLN A 44 0.27 7.49 3.49
CA GLN A 44 1.14 8.39 2.74
C GLN A 44 2.56 8.31 3.30
N PHE A 45 3.51 8.02 2.41
CA PHE A 45 4.93 7.95 2.73
C PHE A 45 5.61 9.19 2.15
N PRO A 46 6.27 10.02 2.98
CA PRO A 46 6.96 11.21 2.51
C PRO A 46 8.27 10.88 1.78
N HIS A 47 8.88 9.72 2.07
CA HIS A 47 10.12 9.29 1.44
C HIS A 47 10.18 7.75 1.30
N PRO A 48 10.26 7.21 0.06
CA PRO A 48 9.98 7.90 -1.21
C PRO A 48 8.56 8.47 -1.25
N HIS A 49 8.32 9.54 -2.04
CA HIS A 49 7.00 10.19 -2.09
C HIS A 49 5.98 9.25 -2.73
N SER A 50 5.23 8.54 -1.91
CA SER A 50 4.39 7.42 -2.34
C SER A 50 3.13 7.32 -1.50
N MET A 51 2.10 6.74 -2.08
CA MET A 51 0.81 6.54 -1.43
C MET A 51 0.38 5.08 -1.62
N ALA A 52 0.00 4.44 -0.52
CA ALA A 52 -0.58 3.10 -0.52
C ALA A 52 -2.04 3.17 -0.11
N ALA A 53 -2.93 2.56 -0.88
CA ALA A 53 -4.35 2.42 -0.58
C ALA A 53 -4.65 0.95 -0.28
N LEU A 54 -5.21 0.68 0.90
CA LEU A 54 -5.62 -0.65 1.34
C LEU A 54 -7.13 -0.77 1.26
N SER A 55 -7.62 -1.85 0.67
CA SER A 55 -9.05 -2.16 0.59
C SER A 55 -9.46 -3.20 1.63
N ALA A 56 -10.76 -3.27 1.94
CA ALA A 56 -11.29 -4.29 2.85
C ALA A 56 -11.07 -5.72 2.35
N SER A 57 -10.87 -5.91 1.04
CA SER A 57 -10.56 -7.20 0.43
C SER A 57 -9.09 -7.63 0.63
N GLY A 58 -8.28 -6.83 1.33
CA GLY A 58 -6.86 -7.10 1.52
C GLY A 58 -5.98 -6.79 0.32
N ALA A 59 -6.51 -6.08 -0.68
CA ALA A 59 -5.72 -5.56 -1.78
C ALA A 59 -5.04 -4.25 -1.36
N VAL A 60 -3.80 -4.10 -1.78
CA VAL A 60 -2.97 -2.92 -1.56
C VAL A 60 -2.54 -2.38 -2.92
N MET A 61 -2.78 -1.10 -3.14
CA MET A 61 -2.35 -0.38 -4.33
C MET A 61 -1.34 0.69 -3.94
N VAL A 62 -0.13 0.59 -4.47
CA VAL A 62 0.96 1.55 -4.26
C VAL A 62 1.12 2.41 -5.51
N THR A 63 1.26 3.71 -5.30
CA THR A 63 1.40 4.74 -6.35
C THR A 63 2.49 5.73 -5.96
N GLY A 64 3.26 6.22 -6.92
CA GLY A 64 4.31 7.23 -6.70
C GLY A 64 5.76 6.77 -6.88
N PRO A 65 6.16 5.51 -6.61
CA PRO A 65 7.53 5.06 -6.86
C PRO A 65 7.92 5.27 -8.32
N LYS A 66 9.18 5.67 -8.56
CA LYS A 66 9.74 5.87 -9.91
C LYS A 66 10.68 4.75 -10.32
N THR A 67 11.15 3.96 -9.36
CA THR A 67 12.07 2.84 -9.56
C THR A 67 11.55 1.57 -8.90
N MET A 68 12.01 0.42 -9.37
CA MET A 68 11.65 -0.86 -8.75
C MET A 68 12.20 -1.01 -7.33
N ASP A 69 13.32 -0.36 -7.01
CA ASP A 69 13.87 -0.33 -5.65
C ASP A 69 12.93 0.44 -4.70
N GLU A 70 12.43 1.60 -5.13
CA GLU A 70 11.44 2.38 -4.36
C GLU A 70 10.14 1.59 -4.15
N VAL A 71 9.70 0.83 -5.15
CA VAL A 71 8.55 -0.07 -5.01
C VAL A 71 8.79 -1.06 -3.87
N GLN A 72 9.92 -1.74 -3.86
CA GLN A 72 10.25 -2.73 -2.83
C GLN A 72 10.31 -2.09 -1.44
N ASP A 73 10.86 -0.89 -1.33
CA ASP A 73 10.92 -0.17 -0.06
C ASP A 73 9.53 0.22 0.44
N VAL A 74 8.66 0.76 -0.41
CA VAL A 74 7.29 1.11 -0.01
C VAL A 74 6.49 -0.13 0.35
N VAL A 75 6.63 -1.23 -0.37
CA VAL A 75 5.98 -2.51 -0.03
C VAL A 75 6.39 -2.96 1.36
N LYS A 76 7.70 -2.95 1.69
CA LYS A 76 8.19 -3.29 3.04
C LYS A 76 7.64 -2.34 4.11
N MET A 77 7.55 -1.04 3.81
CA MET A 77 6.96 -0.06 4.74
C MET A 77 5.50 -0.34 5.03
N VAL A 78 4.71 -0.70 4.00
CA VAL A 78 3.31 -1.11 4.18
C VAL A 78 3.22 -2.38 5.03
N LEU A 79 4.01 -3.41 4.73
CA LEU A 79 4.01 -4.64 5.53
C LEU A 79 4.36 -4.40 7.00
N ASN A 80 5.33 -3.52 7.27
CA ASN A 80 5.68 -3.11 8.64
C ASN A 80 4.49 -2.44 9.35
N ARG A 81 3.72 -1.59 8.66
CA ARG A 81 2.50 -0.99 9.24
C ARG A 81 1.44 -2.05 9.56
N LEU A 82 1.28 -3.06 8.70
CA LEU A 82 0.36 -4.16 8.94
C LEU A 82 0.79 -5.01 10.15
N ASP A 83 2.09 -5.26 10.32
CA ASP A 83 2.65 -5.96 11.48
C ASP A 83 2.40 -5.20 12.79
N VAL A 84 2.64 -3.87 12.79
CA VAL A 84 2.31 -3.00 13.93
C VAL A 84 0.82 -3.03 14.27
N ALA A 85 -0.04 -3.14 13.26
CA ALA A 85 -1.48 -3.28 13.45
C ALA A 85 -1.93 -4.68 13.91
N GLY A 86 -1.00 -5.65 13.96
CA GLY A 86 -1.28 -7.04 14.34
C GLY A 86 -2.11 -7.78 13.29
N VAL A 87 -1.97 -7.42 12.02
CA VAL A 87 -2.67 -8.08 10.90
C VAL A 87 -1.85 -9.26 10.41
N GLU A 88 -2.44 -10.46 10.43
CA GLU A 88 -1.86 -11.63 9.77
C GLU A 88 -2.03 -11.51 8.26
N TYR A 89 -0.91 -11.55 7.52
CA TYR A 89 -0.88 -11.53 6.06
C TYR A 89 -0.19 -12.77 5.50
N VAL A 90 -0.52 -13.13 4.27
CA VAL A 90 0.12 -14.23 3.54
C VAL A 90 1.46 -13.72 2.99
N GLU A 91 2.57 -14.38 3.34
CA GLU A 91 3.93 -13.98 2.93
C GLU A 91 4.17 -14.03 1.40
N SER A 92 3.22 -14.58 0.64
CA SER A 92 3.26 -14.72 -0.82
C SER A 92 2.25 -13.78 -1.51
N PRO A 93 2.43 -12.45 -1.48
CA PRO A 93 1.54 -11.55 -2.20
C PRO A 93 1.72 -11.76 -3.71
N GLU A 94 0.64 -12.06 -4.43
CA GLU A 94 0.65 -12.01 -5.89
C GLU A 94 0.77 -10.55 -6.33
N VAL A 95 1.95 -10.18 -6.83
CA VAL A 95 2.24 -8.82 -7.31
C VAL A 95 1.85 -8.71 -8.77
N SER A 96 0.94 -7.79 -9.09
CA SER A 96 0.61 -7.38 -10.47
C SER A 96 1.14 -5.98 -10.72
N VAL A 97 1.98 -5.84 -11.75
CA VAL A 97 2.59 -4.59 -12.24
C VAL A 97 1.81 -4.10 -13.47
#